data_AF-A0A0J9XDQ0-F1
#
_entry.id   AF-A0A0J9XDQ0-F1
#
_cell.length_a   1.000
_cell.length_b   1.000
_cell.length_c   1.000
_cell.angle_alpha   90.00
_cell.angle_beta   90.00
_cell.angle_gamma   90.00
#
_symmetry.space_group_name_H-M   'P 1'
#
loop_
_entity.id
_entity.type
_entity.pdbx_description
1 polymer ?
#
loop_
_entity_poly.entity_id
_entity_poly.type
_entity_poly.pdbx_seq_one_letter_code
_entity_poly.pdbx_strand_id
1 'polypeptide(L)'
;MIDEDFKILDRIDSKLNELNNFRNTKTNESRKVLQSLSRRLELAKSSVESLQNSKLDQKHTELFHKLDREKFALAKNINDLESSNDYNIAHLNKLKKELEDISEEDILDTTTSDIEDSVLLKLKVFRSLGVSFDGTKPENHTKALIQSSSTINLYTLSLDKQYSNYFISNYIWDKL
;
A
#
# COMPACT_ATOMS: atom_id res chain seq x y z
N MET A 1 -77.19 91.26 6.93
CA MET A 1 -77.26 89.86 7.37
C MET A 1 -77.00 88.91 6.20
N ILE A 2 -77.79 88.91 5.12
CA ILE A 2 -77.61 87.98 3.97
C ILE A 2 -76.30 88.19 3.17
N ASP A 3 -75.82 89.44 3.00
CA ASP A 3 -74.56 89.74 2.27
C ASP A 3 -73.28 89.30 3.01
N GLU A 4 -73.36 89.15 4.33
CA GLU A 4 -72.23 88.72 5.15
C GLU A 4 -72.07 87.19 5.07
N ASP A 5 -73.18 86.46 5.06
CA ASP A 5 -73.20 85.01 4.86
C ASP A 5 -72.68 84.61 3.47
N PHE A 6 -72.98 85.39 2.43
CA PHE A 6 -72.47 85.14 1.07
C PHE A 6 -70.93 85.27 1.01
N LYS A 7 -70.37 86.29 1.68
CA LYS A 7 -68.91 86.46 1.79
C LYS A 7 -68.24 85.35 2.59
N ILE A 8 -68.94 84.80 3.60
CA ILE A 8 -68.47 83.64 4.35
C ILE A 8 -68.47 82.40 3.45
N LEU A 9 -69.51 82.18 2.65
CA LEU A 9 -69.58 81.09 1.68
C LEU A 9 -68.47 81.17 0.62
N ASP A 10 -68.23 82.35 0.02
CA ASP A 10 -67.12 82.55 -0.94
C ASP A 10 -65.75 82.27 -0.31
N ARG A 11 -65.57 82.64 0.97
CA ARG A 11 -64.35 82.35 1.72
C ARG A 11 -64.21 80.84 1.99
N ILE A 12 -65.30 80.15 2.31
CA ILE A 12 -65.31 78.69 2.51
C ILE A 12 -64.95 77.99 1.20
N ASP A 13 -65.53 78.40 0.07
CA ASP A 13 -65.24 77.83 -1.25
C ASP A 13 -63.78 78.07 -1.65
N SER A 14 -63.25 79.27 -1.39
CA SER A 14 -61.83 79.57 -1.59
C SER A 14 -60.93 78.66 -0.75
N LYS A 15 -61.29 78.43 0.52
CA LYS A 15 -60.55 77.53 1.41
C LYS A 15 -60.68 76.06 1.03
N LEU A 16 -61.84 75.63 0.53
CA LEU A 16 -62.05 74.29 -0.01
C LEU A 16 -61.21 74.06 -1.26
N ASN A 17 -61.14 75.04 -2.16
CA ASN A 17 -60.30 74.99 -3.34
C ASN A 17 -58.81 74.97 -2.96
N GLU A 18 -58.38 75.80 -2.01
CA GLU A 18 -57.02 75.79 -1.47
C GLU A 18 -56.67 74.43 -0.86
N LEU A 19 -57.57 73.87 -0.04
CA LEU A 19 -57.41 72.54 0.57
C LEU A 19 -57.33 71.44 -0.49
N ASN A 20 -58.19 71.49 -1.50
CA ASN A 20 -58.21 70.51 -2.59
C ASN A 20 -56.90 70.56 -3.39
N ASN A 21 -56.43 71.76 -3.72
CA ASN A 21 -55.14 71.96 -4.39
C ASN A 21 -53.97 71.45 -3.53
N PHE A 22 -53.98 71.72 -2.22
CA PHE A 22 -52.98 71.20 -1.30
C PHE A 22 -53.00 69.67 -1.21
N ARG A 23 -54.18 69.06 -1.16
CA ARG A 23 -54.32 67.59 -1.18
C ARG A 23 -53.83 66.99 -2.48
N ASN A 24 -54.15 67.60 -3.62
CA ASN A 24 -53.72 67.14 -4.93
C ASN A 24 -52.20 67.23 -5.09
N THR A 25 -51.59 68.33 -4.64
CA THR A 25 -50.13 68.49 -4.65
C THR A 25 -49.45 67.45 -3.75
N LYS A 26 -49.92 67.27 -2.51
CA LYS A 26 -49.37 66.26 -1.59
C LYS A 26 -49.51 64.84 -2.13
N THR A 27 -50.65 64.51 -2.73
CA THR A 27 -50.88 63.20 -3.35
C THR A 27 -49.96 62.98 -4.54
N ASN A 28 -49.74 64.01 -5.36
CA ASN A 28 -48.83 63.95 -6.50
C ASN A 28 -47.37 63.80 -6.07
N GLU A 29 -46.94 64.51 -5.02
CA GLU A 29 -45.60 64.34 -4.43
C GLU A 29 -45.38 62.92 -3.95
N SER A 30 -46.30 62.36 -3.16
CA SER A 30 -46.20 60.99 -2.67
C SER A 30 -46.16 59.97 -3.80
N ARG A 31 -46.95 60.17 -4.87
CA ARG A 31 -46.89 59.32 -6.08
C ARG A 31 -45.54 59.40 -6.77
N LYS A 32 -44.95 60.58 -6.92
CA LYS A 32 -43.61 60.75 -7.51
C LYS A 32 -42.54 60.05 -6.68
N VAL A 33 -42.61 60.15 -5.34
CA VAL A 33 -41.69 59.44 -4.45
C VAL A 33 -41.84 57.92 -4.61
N LEU A 34 -43.06 57.40 -4.57
CA LEU A 34 -43.33 55.97 -4.77
C LEU A 34 -42.85 55.47 -6.12
N GLN A 35 -43.08 56.23 -7.19
CA GLN A 35 -42.61 55.88 -8.53
C GLN A 35 -41.07 55.85 -8.60
N SER A 36 -40.41 56.82 -7.95
CA SER A 36 -38.94 56.84 -7.89
C SER A 36 -38.38 55.65 -7.09
N LEU A 37 -39.02 55.27 -5.98
CA LEU A 37 -38.60 54.15 -5.16
C LEU A 37 -38.86 52.82 -5.86
N SER A 38 -40.00 52.67 -6.52
CA SER A 38 -40.34 51.51 -7.35
C SER A 38 -39.32 51.33 -8.47
N ARG A 39 -38.94 52.41 -9.17
CA ARG A 39 -37.90 52.36 -10.20
C ARG A 39 -36.54 51.96 -9.62
N ARG A 40 -36.15 52.48 -8.45
CA ARG A 40 -34.90 52.07 -7.77
C ARG A 40 -34.92 50.60 -7.37
N LEU A 41 -36.07 50.11 -6.89
CA LEU A 41 -36.25 48.72 -6.50
C LEU A 41 -36.15 47.80 -7.71
N GLU A 42 -36.78 48.14 -8.83
CA GLU A 42 -36.65 47.35 -10.06
C GLU A 42 -35.21 47.33 -10.58
N LEU A 43 -34.53 48.48 -10.59
CA LEU A 43 -33.11 48.55 -10.98
C LEU A 43 -32.21 47.70 -10.07
N ALA A 44 -32.49 47.68 -8.75
CA ALA A 44 -31.76 46.85 -7.80
C ALA A 44 -32.04 45.36 -8.04
N LYS A 45 -33.30 44.98 -8.28
CA LYS A 45 -33.67 43.59 -8.61
C LYS A 45 -33.01 43.12 -9.90
N SER A 46 -33.11 43.91 -10.97
CA SER A 46 -32.47 43.56 -12.24
C SER A 46 -30.94 43.48 -12.12
N SER A 47 -30.34 44.32 -11.29
CA SER A 47 -28.90 44.26 -10.99
C SER A 47 -28.54 42.95 -10.29
N VAL A 48 -29.28 42.57 -9.25
CA VAL A 48 -29.06 41.30 -8.53
C VAL A 48 -29.24 40.10 -9.44
N GLU A 49 -30.31 40.06 -10.24
CA GLU A 49 -30.54 38.98 -11.22
C GLU A 49 -29.41 38.91 -12.25
N SER A 50 -28.94 40.06 -12.76
CA SER A 50 -27.81 40.09 -13.70
C SER A 50 -26.50 39.63 -13.07
N LEU A 51 -26.27 39.92 -11.78
CA LEU A 51 -25.07 39.52 -11.05
C LEU A 51 -25.08 38.02 -10.72
N GLN A 52 -26.23 37.48 -10.30
CA GLN A 52 -26.41 36.06 -10.08
C GLN A 52 -26.13 35.28 -11.37
N ASN A 53 -26.74 35.69 -12.48
CA ASN A 53 -26.65 34.96 -13.74
C ASN A 53 -25.29 35.08 -14.46
N SER A 54 -24.49 36.14 -14.22
CA SER A 54 -23.34 36.44 -15.10
C SER A 54 -21.98 35.97 -14.59
N LYS A 55 -21.66 36.18 -13.31
CA LYS A 55 -20.25 36.11 -12.86
C LYS A 55 -19.93 34.99 -11.89
N LEU A 56 -20.89 34.58 -11.07
CA LEU A 56 -20.69 33.51 -10.11
C LEU A 56 -20.88 32.16 -10.77
N ASP A 57 -21.94 31.98 -11.55
CA ASP A 57 -22.27 30.68 -12.14
C ASP A 57 -21.23 30.19 -13.15
N GLN A 58 -20.70 31.07 -14.02
CA GLN A 58 -19.70 30.65 -15.00
C GLN A 58 -18.38 30.23 -14.34
N LYS A 59 -17.86 31.04 -13.41
CA LYS A 59 -16.63 30.71 -12.67
C LYS A 59 -16.81 29.48 -11.78
N HIS A 60 -17.95 29.35 -11.11
CA HIS A 60 -18.25 28.16 -10.32
C HIS A 60 -18.36 26.91 -11.20
N THR A 61 -19.01 27.01 -12.36
CA THR A 61 -19.16 25.89 -13.29
C THR A 61 -17.80 25.45 -13.86
N GLU A 62 -16.94 26.41 -14.25
CA GLU A 62 -15.58 26.11 -14.69
C GLU A 62 -14.74 25.43 -13.58
N LEU A 63 -14.80 25.96 -12.35
CA LEU A 63 -14.12 25.36 -11.20
C LEU A 63 -14.66 23.97 -10.87
N PHE A 64 -15.98 23.78 -10.93
CA PHE A 64 -16.63 22.49 -10.69
C PHE A 64 -16.19 21.46 -11.72
N HIS A 65 -16.20 21.82 -13.01
CA HIS A 65 -15.69 20.93 -14.07
C HIS A 65 -14.20 20.63 -13.93
N LYS A 66 -13.39 21.59 -13.49
CA LYS A 66 -11.97 21.34 -13.21
C LYS A 66 -11.79 20.35 -12.05
N LEU A 67 -12.50 20.56 -10.95
CA LEU A 67 -12.49 19.65 -9.79
C LEU A 67 -12.99 18.26 -10.15
N ASP A 68 -14.04 18.14 -10.97
CA ASP A 68 -14.54 16.84 -11.43
C ASP A 68 -13.48 16.12 -12.28
N ARG A 69 -12.82 16.82 -13.20
CA ARG A 69 -11.72 16.23 -14.00
C ARG A 69 -10.57 15.75 -13.11
N GLU A 70 -10.18 16.56 -12.13
CA GLU A 70 -9.14 16.18 -11.16
C GLU A 70 -9.56 14.98 -10.32
N LYS A 71 -10.82 14.93 -9.86
CA LYS A 71 -11.37 13.79 -9.14
C LYS A 71 -11.37 12.52 -9.98
N PHE A 72 -11.79 12.58 -11.24
CA PHE A 72 -11.76 11.42 -12.15
C PHE A 72 -10.32 10.98 -12.45
N ALA A 73 -9.39 11.92 -12.65
CA ALA A 73 -7.98 11.61 -12.86
C ALA A 73 -7.37 10.94 -11.63
N LEU A 74 -7.66 11.45 -10.42
CA LEU A 74 -7.21 10.85 -9.16
C LEU A 74 -7.80 9.47 -8.95
N ALA A 75 -9.10 9.28 -9.16
CA ALA A 75 -9.75 7.98 -9.05
C ALA A 75 -9.14 6.95 -10.02
N LYS A 76 -8.84 7.37 -11.25
CA LYS A 76 -8.14 6.52 -12.22
C LYS A 76 -6.73 6.15 -11.74
N ASN A 77 -5.95 7.14 -11.29
CA ASN A 77 -4.59 6.89 -10.79
C ASN A 77 -4.60 5.95 -9.57
N ILE A 78 -5.57 6.10 -8.66
CA ILE A 78 -5.75 5.21 -7.52
C ILE A 78 -6.03 3.78 -8.02
N ASN A 79 -6.96 3.60 -8.94
CA ASN A 79 -7.29 2.29 -9.50
C ASN A 79 -6.09 1.64 -10.23
N ASP A 80 -5.31 2.43 -10.97
CA ASP A 80 -4.09 1.96 -11.65
C ASP A 80 -3.02 1.54 -10.63
N LEU A 81 -2.85 2.30 -9.55
CA LEU A 81 -1.94 1.97 -8.45
C LEU A 81 -2.39 0.74 -7.65
N GLU A 82 -3.69 0.61 -7.37
CA GLU A 82 -4.28 -0.56 -6.72
C GLU A 82 -4.06 -1.82 -7.56
N SER A 83 -4.31 -1.75 -8.88
CA SER A 83 -4.06 -2.87 -9.80
C SER A 83 -2.58 -3.27 -9.84
N SER A 84 -1.67 -2.29 -9.86
CA SER A 84 -0.22 -2.56 -9.80
C SER A 84 0.20 -3.14 -8.44
N ASN A 85 -0.42 -2.70 -7.35
CA ASN A 85 -0.15 -3.20 -6.02
C ASN A 85 -0.62 -4.65 -5.88
N ASP A 86 -1.80 -4.99 -6.37
CA ASP A 86 -2.32 -6.35 -6.39
C ASP A 86 -1.42 -7.28 -7.21
N TYR A 87 -0.94 -6.81 -8.35
CA TYR A 87 0.07 -7.54 -9.15
C TYR A 87 1.36 -7.78 -8.36
N ASN A 88 1.89 -6.76 -7.68
CA ASN A 88 3.11 -6.89 -6.88
C ASN A 88 2.91 -7.82 -5.68
N ILE A 89 1.76 -7.78 -5.02
CA ILE A 89 1.42 -8.68 -3.91
C ILE A 89 1.35 -10.13 -4.42
N ALA A 90 0.70 -10.37 -5.56
CA ALA A 90 0.67 -11.69 -6.18
C ALA A 90 2.07 -12.20 -6.53
N HIS A 91 2.92 -11.34 -7.08
CA HIS A 91 4.31 -11.66 -7.37
C HIS A 91 5.12 -11.97 -6.10
N LEU A 92 4.99 -11.15 -5.05
CA LEU A 92 5.65 -11.39 -3.77
C LEU A 92 5.22 -12.71 -3.14
N ASN A 93 3.93 -13.04 -3.18
CA ASN A 93 3.42 -14.30 -2.66
C ASN A 93 3.97 -15.49 -3.45
N LYS A 94 4.07 -15.38 -4.78
CA LYS A 94 4.70 -16.40 -5.62
C LYS A 94 6.17 -16.60 -5.27
N LEU A 95 6.95 -15.51 -5.18
CA LEU A 95 8.37 -15.57 -4.82
C LEU A 95 8.58 -16.12 -3.40
N LYS A 96 7.72 -15.76 -2.44
CA LYS A 96 7.77 -16.33 -1.09
C LYS A 96 7.53 -17.82 -1.10
N LYS A 97 6.57 -18.28 -1.90
CA LYS A 97 6.31 -19.72 -2.06
C LYS A 97 7.49 -20.43 -2.70
N GLU A 98 8.06 -19.89 -3.78
CA GLU A 98 9.26 -20.47 -4.42
C GLU A 98 10.44 -20.53 -3.45
N LEU A 99 10.60 -19.52 -2.58
CA LEU A 99 11.64 -19.53 -1.55
C LEU A 99 11.37 -20.58 -0.47
N GLU A 100 10.12 -20.76 -0.06
CA GLU A 100 9.70 -21.80 0.89
C GLU A 100 9.94 -23.19 0.28
N ASP A 101 9.50 -23.41 -0.95
CA ASP A 101 9.72 -24.66 -1.69
C ASP A 101 11.23 -25.00 -1.78
N ILE A 102 12.10 -24.03 -2.10
CA ILE A 102 13.57 -24.22 -2.15
C ILE A 102 14.17 -24.44 -0.75
N SER A 103 13.64 -23.76 0.27
CA SER A 103 14.08 -23.93 1.66
C SER A 103 13.68 -25.29 2.24
N GLU A 104 12.55 -25.84 1.81
CA GLU A 104 12.10 -27.19 2.17
C GLU A 104 12.85 -28.26 1.37
N GLU A 105 13.29 -27.94 0.14
CA GLU A 105 14.16 -28.77 -0.70
C GLU A 105 15.63 -28.78 -0.18
N ASP A 106 15.76 -28.85 1.14
CA ASP A 106 17.01 -28.79 1.90
C ASP A 106 18.02 -29.82 1.37
N ILE A 107 19.06 -29.28 0.78
CA ILE A 107 20.10 -29.92 -0.05
C ILE A 107 21.02 -30.82 0.81
N LEU A 108 20.76 -30.86 2.12
CA LEU A 108 21.56 -31.55 3.12
C LEU A 108 21.28 -33.05 3.14
N ASP A 109 20.07 -33.51 2.82
CA ASP A 109 19.71 -34.93 3.00
C ASP A 109 20.20 -35.84 1.87
N THR A 110 20.44 -35.34 0.65
CA THR A 110 20.90 -36.19 -0.47
C THR A 110 22.42 -36.28 -0.56
N THR A 111 23.15 -35.19 -0.28
CA THR A 111 24.60 -35.19 -0.46
C THR A 111 25.37 -35.72 0.75
N THR A 112 24.85 -35.54 1.97
CA THR A 112 25.52 -36.06 3.17
C THR A 112 25.22 -37.55 3.38
N SER A 113 23.98 -38.00 3.15
CA SER A 113 23.60 -39.41 3.28
C SER A 113 24.37 -40.32 2.30
N ASP A 114 24.49 -39.93 1.03
CA ASP A 114 25.22 -40.72 0.02
C ASP A 114 26.73 -40.85 0.35
N ILE A 115 27.34 -39.78 0.88
CA ILE A 115 28.75 -39.77 1.27
C ILE A 115 28.96 -40.60 2.54
N GLU A 116 28.09 -40.44 3.54
CA GLU A 116 28.12 -41.21 4.78
C GLU A 116 27.92 -42.71 4.50
N ASP A 117 26.97 -43.09 3.65
CA ASP A 117 26.72 -44.47 3.24
C ASP A 117 27.91 -45.07 2.48
N SER A 118 28.57 -44.30 1.60
CA SER A 118 29.78 -44.76 0.91
C SER A 118 30.95 -45.03 1.87
N VAL A 119 31.15 -44.16 2.85
CA VAL A 119 32.19 -44.33 3.89
C VAL A 119 31.86 -45.52 4.78
N LEU A 120 30.60 -45.66 5.20
CA LEU A 120 30.13 -46.76 6.04
C LEU A 120 30.27 -48.11 5.31
N LEU A 121 29.97 -48.16 4.01
CA LEU A 121 30.15 -49.34 3.18
C LEU A 121 31.63 -49.72 3.06
N LYS A 122 32.52 -48.75 2.81
CA LYS A 122 33.99 -49.00 2.76
C LYS A 122 34.49 -49.54 4.10
N LEU A 123 34.07 -48.96 5.23
CA LEU A 123 34.42 -49.44 6.57
C LEU A 123 33.91 -50.86 6.82
N LYS A 124 32.70 -51.19 6.37
CA LYS A 124 32.12 -52.54 6.47
C LYS A 124 32.92 -53.57 5.66
N VAL A 125 33.36 -53.19 4.46
CA VAL A 125 34.24 -54.04 3.62
C VAL A 125 35.56 -54.29 4.35
N PHE A 126 36.26 -53.27 4.83
CA PHE A 126 37.52 -53.45 5.57
C PHE A 126 37.36 -54.32 6.82
N ARG A 127 36.25 -54.16 7.56
CA ARG A 127 35.94 -55.01 8.71
C ARG A 127 35.66 -56.46 8.31
N SER A 128 34.97 -56.68 7.19
CA SER A 128 34.71 -58.03 6.66
C SER A 128 35.98 -58.73 6.16
N LEU A 129 36.97 -57.96 5.69
CA LEU A 129 38.29 -58.46 5.35
C LEU A 129 39.13 -58.85 6.59
N GLY A 130 38.64 -58.58 7.81
CA GLY A 130 39.33 -58.94 9.05
C GLY A 130 40.23 -57.83 9.59
N VAL A 131 40.17 -56.61 9.03
CA VAL A 131 40.87 -55.45 9.56
C VAL A 131 39.94 -54.69 10.51
N SER A 132 40.25 -54.74 11.80
CA SER A 132 39.53 -53.99 12.84
C SER A 132 40.49 -53.08 13.59
N PHE A 133 40.00 -51.94 14.06
CA PHE A 133 40.80 -50.98 14.82
C PHE A 133 40.36 -50.98 16.27
N ASP A 134 41.32 -50.92 17.20
CA ASP A 134 41.02 -50.77 18.61
C ASP A 134 40.77 -49.27 18.91
N GLY A 135 39.59 -48.96 19.44
CA GLY A 135 39.21 -47.59 19.83
C GLY A 135 37.80 -47.19 19.43
N THR A 136 37.08 -46.59 20.38
CA THR A 136 35.74 -45.98 20.18
C THR A 136 35.81 -44.58 19.57
N LYS A 137 37.02 -44.01 19.38
CA LYS A 137 37.25 -42.64 18.85
C LYS A 137 38.50 -42.58 17.95
N PRO A 138 38.48 -41.76 16.88
CA PRO A 138 39.53 -41.70 15.87
C PRO A 138 40.92 -41.31 16.39
N GLU A 139 41.00 -40.54 17.47
CA GLU A 139 42.26 -40.02 18.03
C GLU A 139 43.05 -41.05 18.86
N ASN A 140 42.46 -42.21 19.18
CA ASN A 140 43.06 -43.23 20.03
C ASN A 140 43.38 -44.54 19.29
N HIS A 141 43.27 -44.59 17.97
CA HIS A 141 43.59 -45.78 17.16
C HIS A 141 45.09 -46.05 17.13
N THR A 142 45.59 -46.62 18.22
CA THR A 142 47.01 -46.91 18.39
C THR A 142 47.35 -48.31 17.85
N LYS A 143 46.34 -49.17 17.65
CA LYS A 143 46.50 -50.57 17.25
C LYS A 143 45.43 -51.00 16.23
N ALA A 144 45.86 -51.64 15.16
CA ALA A 144 45.00 -52.39 14.25
C ALA A 144 45.10 -53.89 14.56
N LEU A 145 43.96 -54.56 14.55
CA LEU A 145 43.80 -56.00 14.70
C LEU A 145 43.50 -56.58 13.32
N ILE A 146 44.38 -57.45 12.84
CA ILE A 146 44.24 -58.13 11.55
C ILE A 146 43.95 -59.61 11.86
N GLN A 147 42.78 -60.06 11.43
CA GLN A 147 42.36 -61.45 11.52
C GLN A 147 42.43 -62.09 10.13
N SER A 148 43.30 -63.08 9.96
CA SER A 148 43.37 -63.82 8.70
C SER A 148 42.20 -64.80 8.59
N SER A 149 41.70 -65.00 7.36
CA SER A 149 40.64 -65.98 7.10
C SER A 149 41.14 -67.44 7.12
N SER A 150 42.45 -67.64 6.92
CA SER A 150 43.06 -68.97 6.78
C SER A 150 43.71 -69.49 8.06
N THR A 151 43.99 -68.63 9.04
CA THR A 151 44.58 -69.01 10.32
C THR A 151 43.84 -68.32 11.47
N ILE A 152 43.56 -69.04 12.58
CA ILE A 152 42.91 -68.49 13.79
C ILE A 152 43.92 -67.63 14.60
N ASN A 153 44.80 -66.91 13.92
CA ASN A 153 45.82 -66.07 14.55
C ASN A 153 45.43 -64.59 14.42
N LEU A 154 45.40 -63.90 15.56
CA LEU A 154 45.11 -62.48 15.66
C LEU A 154 46.44 -61.71 15.66
N TYR A 155 46.68 -60.90 14.62
CA TYR A 155 47.87 -60.06 14.54
C TYR A 155 47.56 -58.64 14.99
N THR A 156 48.25 -58.17 16.02
CA THR A 156 48.14 -56.79 16.50
C THR A 156 49.26 -55.94 15.91
N LEU A 157 48.92 -54.97 15.07
CA LEU A 157 49.84 -53.99 14.51
C LEU A 157 49.70 -52.65 15.24
N SER A 158 50.78 -52.16 15.85
CA SER A 158 50.81 -50.81 16.43
C SER A 158 51.08 -49.78 15.33
N LEU A 159 50.17 -48.81 15.17
CA LEU A 159 50.18 -47.79 14.10
C LEU A 159 51.10 -46.59 14.43
N ASP A 160 52.21 -46.82 15.14
CA ASP A 160 53.12 -45.73 15.54
C ASP A 160 53.83 -45.09 14.32
N LYS A 161 54.20 -43.80 14.43
CA LYS A 161 54.86 -42.98 13.40
C LYS A 161 56.25 -43.50 12.97
N GLN A 162 56.71 -44.59 13.56
CA GLN A 162 58.01 -45.20 13.30
C GLN A 162 58.03 -46.06 12.04
N TYR A 163 56.86 -46.49 11.54
CA TYR A 163 56.75 -47.31 10.34
C TYR A 163 56.31 -46.48 9.13
N SER A 164 56.95 -46.71 7.99
CA SER A 164 56.51 -46.12 6.71
C SER A 164 55.17 -46.71 6.29
N ASN A 165 54.31 -45.87 5.69
CA ASN A 165 53.03 -46.31 5.11
C ASN A 165 53.20 -47.52 4.16
N TYR A 166 54.31 -47.57 3.42
CA TYR A 166 54.63 -48.69 2.53
C TYR A 166 54.82 -50.02 3.28
N PHE A 167 55.47 -49.98 4.44
CA PHE A 167 55.68 -51.15 5.29
C PHE A 167 54.37 -51.62 5.90
N ILE A 168 53.56 -50.69 6.41
CA ILE A 168 52.24 -50.97 6.99
C ILE A 168 51.32 -51.65 5.96
N SER A 169 51.23 -51.10 4.75
CA SER A 169 50.39 -51.67 3.70
C SER A 169 50.83 -53.07 3.30
N ASN A 170 52.13 -53.30 3.07
CA ASN A 170 52.63 -54.63 2.71
C ASN A 170 52.45 -55.65 3.83
N TYR A 171 52.61 -55.24 5.09
CA TYR A 171 52.40 -56.11 6.25
C TYR A 171 50.93 -56.52 6.39
N ILE A 172 49.99 -55.60 6.15
CA ILE A 172 48.55 -55.90 6.16
C ILE A 172 48.22 -56.89 5.04
N TRP A 173 48.69 -56.66 3.82
CA TRP A 173 48.44 -57.56 2.68
C TRP A 173 49.10 -58.94 2.82
N ASP A 174 50.25 -59.04 3.49
CA ASP A 174 50.93 -60.32 3.75
C ASP A 174 50.30 -61.14 4.88
N LYS A 175 49.48 -60.51 5.73
CA LYS A 175 48.87 -61.12 6.93
C LYS A 175 47.35 -61.28 6.88
N LEU A 176 46.70 -60.77 5.83
CA LEU A 176 45.28 -61.01 5.49
C LEU A 176 45.06 -62.48 5.06
#